data_AF-A0A6P0XM87-F1
#
_entry.id   AF-A0A6P0XM87-F1
#
_cell.length_a   1.000
_cell.length_b   1.000
_cell.length_c   1.000
_cell.angle_alpha   90.00
_cell.angle_beta   90.00
_cell.angle_gamma   90.00
#
_symmetry.space_group_name_H-M   'P 1'
#
loop_
_entity.id
_entity.type
_entity.pdbx_description
1 polymer ?
#
loop_
_entity_poly.entity_id
_entity_poly.type
_entity_poly.pdbx_seq_one_letter_code
_entity_poly.pdbx_strand_id
1 'polypeptide(L)' 'MANLIKNHNLAKSISDASWYQFTEWLNYYAKLHGIVCVSVPPHFTSQNCSNCGQTVKKS' A
#
# COMPACT_ATOMS: atom_id res chain seq x y z
N MET A 1 1.73 -15.51 8.80
CA MET A 1 2.73 -14.59 8.21
C MET A 1 3.43 -13.68 9.23
N ALA A 2 2.86 -13.35 10.39
CA ALA A 2 3.41 -12.35 11.33
C ALA A 2 4.82 -12.63 11.87
N ASN A 3 5.26 -13.89 11.93
CA ASN A 3 6.61 -14.24 12.39
C ASN A 3 7.70 -14.06 11.31
N LEU A 4 7.34 -13.99 10.02
CA LEU A 4 8.30 -13.83 8.92
C LEU A 4 8.74 -12.37 8.75
N ILE A 5 7.85 -11.42 9.08
CA ILE A 5 8.10 -9.97 9.03
C ILE A 5 9.02 -9.53 10.19
N LYS A 6 9.23 -10.38 11.20
CA LYS A 6 10.16 -10.11 12.31
C LYS A 6 11.63 -10.11 11.86
N ASN A 7 11.94 -10.71 10.72
CA ASN A 7 13.27 -10.60 10.13
C ASN A 7 13.41 -9.26 9.39
N HIS A 8 14.08 -8.30 10.02
CA HIS A 8 14.23 -6.93 9.50
C HIS A 8 14.82 -6.87 8.08
N ASN A 9 15.71 -7.80 7.72
CA ASN A 9 16.34 -7.83 6.39
C ASN A 9 15.37 -8.25 5.28
N LEU A 10 14.38 -9.08 5.62
CA LEU A 10 13.42 -9.64 4.65
C LEU A 10 12.04 -9.01 4.77
N ALA A 11 11.78 -8.28 5.86
CA ALA A 11 10.48 -7.69 6.19
C ALA A 11 9.92 -6.84 5.04
N LYS A 12 10.79 -6.03 4.41
CA LYS A 12 10.42 -5.19 3.26
C LYS A 12 9.98 -6.05 2.08
N SER A 13 10.83 -6.95 1.59
CA SER A 13 10.52 -7.80 0.43
C SER A 13 9.30 -8.69 0.64
N ILE A 14 9.09 -9.19 1.86
CA ILE A 14 7.89 -9.97 2.22
C ILE A 14 6.63 -9.10 2.15
N SER A 15 6.72 -7.88 2.67
CA SER A 15 5.61 -6.92 2.63
C SER A 15 5.28 -6.51 1.19
N ASP A 16 6.31 -6.23 0.38
CA ASP A 16 6.16 -5.87 -1.03
C ASP A 16 5.51 -7.01 -1.84
N ALA A 17 5.94 -8.26 -1.63
CA ALA A 17 5.33 -9.43 -2.29
C ALA A 17 3.87 -9.64 -1.88
N SER A 18 3.57 -9.45 -0.59
CA SER A 18 2.19 -9.54 -0.07
C SER A 18 1.31 -8.43 -0.65
N TRP A 19 1.86 -7.23 -0.82
CA TRP A 19 1.18 -6.09 -1.42
C TRP A 19 0.82 -6.33 -2.89
N TYR A 20 1.73 -6.91 -3.67
CA TYR A 20 1.46 -7.29 -5.06
C TYR A 20 0.26 -8.24 -5.15
N GLN A 21 0.27 -9.32 -4.36
CA GLN A 21 -0.83 -10.29 -4.34
C GLN A 21 -2.16 -9.64 -3.93
N PHE A 22 -2.13 -8.72 -2.96
CA PHE A 22 -3.32 -7.97 -2.54
C PHE A 22 -3.88 -7.11 -3.68
N THR A 23 -3.01 -6.41 -4.43
CA THR A 23 -3.44 -5.59 -5.57
C THR A 23 -3.99 -6.40 -6.73
N GLU A 24 -3.47 -7.61 -6.98
CA GLU A 24 -4.03 -8.57 -7.95
C GLU A 24 -5.48 -8.92 -7.61
N TRP A 25 -5.76 -9.23 -6.35
CA TRP A 25 -7.12 -9.51 -5.88
C TRP A 25 -8.05 -8.30 -6.03
N LEU A 26 -7.60 -7.10 -5.68
CA LEU A 26 -8.40 -5.88 -5.87
C LEU A 26 -8.76 -5.67 -7.35
N ASN A 27 -7.80 -5.85 -8.26
CA ASN A 27 -8.06 -5.74 -9.69
C ASN A 27 -9.05 -6.80 -10.18
N TYR A 28 -8.96 -8.02 -9.68
CA TYR A 28 -9.91 -9.09 -10.00
C TYR A 28 -11.34 -8.73 -9.57
N TYR A 29 -11.53 -8.31 -8.31
CA TYR A 29 -12.86 -7.92 -7.82
C TYR A 29 -13.38 -6.65 -8.48
N ALA A 30 -12.51 -5.67 -8.76
CA ALA A 30 -12.87 -4.46 -9.48
C ALA A 30 -13.46 -4.78 -10.87
N LYS A 31 -12.84 -5.72 -11.60
CA LYS A 31 -13.37 -6.23 -12.87
C LYS A 31 -14.73 -6.91 -12.72
N LEU A 32 -14.91 -7.74 -11.70
CA LEU A 32 -16.18 -8.44 -11.44
C LEU A 32 -17.33 -7.47 -11.15
N HIS A 33 -17.07 -6.41 -10.39
CA HIS A 33 -18.08 -5.43 -9.98
C HIS A 33 -18.20 -4.22 -10.91
N GLY A 34 -17.41 -4.15 -11.98
CA GLY A 34 -17.38 -2.99 -12.88
C GLY A 34 -16.84 -1.71 -12.22
N ILE A 35 -16.02 -1.84 -11.19
CA ILE A 35 -15.42 -0.72 -10.45
C ILE A 35 -14.03 -0.43 -11.05
N VAL A 36 -13.64 0.85 -11.11
CA VAL A 36 -12.30 1.25 -11.56
C VAL A 36 -11.34 1.24 -10.36
N CYS A 37 -10.29 0.42 -10.44
CA CYS A 37 -9.18 0.44 -9.49
C CYS A 37 -7.97 1.14 -10.13
N VAL A 38 -7.52 2.26 -9.57
CA VAL A 38 -6.38 3.03 -10.09
C VAL A 38 -5.28 3.05 -9.04
N SER A 39 -4.08 2.59 -9.41
CA SER A 39 -2.90 2.73 -8.57
C SER A 39 -2.32 4.14 -8.71
N VAL A 40 -2.09 4.79 -7.57
CA VAL A 40 -1.42 6.09 -7.50
C VAL A 40 0.06 5.91 -7.14
N PRO A 41 0.93 6.85 -7.53
CA PRO A 41 2.32 6.80 -7.08
C PRO A 41 2.40 6.80 -5.55
N PRO A 42 3.27 5.97 -4.94
CA PRO A 42 3.32 5.81 -3.48
C PRO A 42 3.94 7.02 -2.75
N HIS A 43 4.52 7.96 -3.49
CA HIS A 43 5.24 9.09 -2.93
C HIS A 43 4.31 10.22 -2.46
N PHE A 44 4.67 10.87 -1.35
CA PHE A 44 4.00 12.05 -0.78
C PHE A 44 2.54 11.85 -0.32
N THR A 45 1.98 10.63 -0.38
CA THR A 45 0.58 10.34 -0.03
C THR A 45 0.24 10.53 1.45
N SER A 46 1.23 10.42 2.35
CA SER A 46 1.04 10.52 3.81
C SER A 46 1.59 11.79 4.45
N GLN A 47 2.02 12.76 3.64
CA GLN A 47 2.61 14.00 4.15
C GLN A 47 1.55 15.04 4.52
N ASN A 48 0.39 15.03 3.86
CA ASN A 48 -0.68 15.97 4.17
C ASN A 48 -1.60 15.37 5.24
N CYS A 49 -1.84 16.13 6.31
CA CYS A 49 -2.78 15.72 7.34
C CYS A 49 -4.22 15.71 6.79
N SER A 50 -4.92 14.59 6.90
CA SER A 50 -6.31 14.46 6.43
C SER A 50 -7.30 15.37 7.18
N ASN A 51 -6.97 15.81 8.39
CA ASN A 51 -7.82 16.67 9.20
C ASN A 51 -7.62 18.17 8.92
N CYS A 52 -6.37 18.62 8.69
CA CYS A 52 -6.06 20.05 8.59
C CYS A 52 -5.31 20.47 7.32
N GLY A 53 -4.95 19.53 6.43
CA GLY A 53 -4.28 19.82 5.16
C GLY A 53 -2.80 20.25 5.27
N GLN A 54 -2.26 20.41 6.49
CA GLN A 54 -0.87 20.80 6.67
C GLN A 54 0.10 19.68 6.21
N THR A 55 1.11 20.06 5.44
CA THR A 55 2.19 19.18 5.00
C THR A 55 3.21 18.98 6.12
N VAL A 56 3.27 17.77 6.67
CA VAL A 56 4.26 17.34 7.65
C VAL A 56 5.44 16.71 6.90
N LYS A 57 6.61 17.35 6.98
CA LYS A 57 7.86 16.74 6.49
C LYS A 57 8.21 15.59 7.43
N LYS A 58 8.17 14.36 6.91
CA LYS A 58 8.63 13.16 7.62
C LYS A 58 10.10 12.92 7.28
N SER A 59 10.93 12.84 8.32
CA SER A 59 12.38 12.62 8.28
C SER A 59 12.74 11.20 7.86
#